data_AF-A0AAV7VEU0-F1
#
_entry.id   AF-A0AAV7VEU0-F1
#
_cell.length_a   1.000
_cell.length_b   1.000
_cell.length_c   1.000
_cell.angle_alpha   90.00
_cell.angle_beta   90.00
_cell.angle_gamma   90.00
#
_symmetry.space_group_name_H-M   'P 1'
#
loop_
_entity.id
_entity.type
_entity.pdbx_description
1 polymer ?
#
loop_
_entity_poly.entity_id
_entity_poly.type
_entity_poly.pdbx_seq_one_letter_code
_entity_poly.pdbx_strand_id
1 'polypeptide(L)'
;MNTIHSGSSPDPCQHRILNKASSIIAPQLRKNINSSFESITFPKSWKHAEINALLKQPKADPKDLENFRPISLLPFPAKVIEKAVNRQLTRFFKENCTLDPFQSRFRSNHSNETALIAATDYIKIIL
;
A
#
# COMPACT_ATOMS: atom_id res chain seq x y z
N MET A 1 -18.18 -19.28 -6.80
CA MET A 1 -18.09 -17.80 -6.85
C MET A 1 -16.98 -17.39 -5.89
N ASN A 2 -15.78 -17.13 -6.41
CA ASN A 2 -14.58 -16.98 -5.60
C ASN A 2 -14.50 -15.56 -5.05
N THR A 3 -14.93 -15.39 -3.81
CA THR A 3 -14.79 -14.16 -3.04
C THR A 3 -13.33 -14.04 -2.59
N ILE A 4 -12.50 -13.34 -3.36
CA ILE A 4 -11.17 -12.94 -2.88
C ILE A 4 -11.40 -11.77 -1.93
N HIS A 5 -11.40 -12.05 -0.61
CA HIS A 5 -11.31 -11.00 0.39
C HIS A 5 -10.05 -10.18 0.11
N SER A 6 -10.22 -8.87 -0.07
CA SER A 6 -9.14 -7.88 -0.09
C SER A 6 -8.32 -7.98 1.20
N GLY A 7 -7.30 -8.84 1.22
CA GLY A 7 -6.53 -9.13 2.42
C GLY A 7 -5.72 -10.41 2.42
N SER A 8 -6.01 -11.41 1.56
CA SER A 8 -5.15 -12.59 1.49
C SER A 8 -4.02 -12.37 0.50
N SER A 9 -2.85 -11.99 1.02
CA SER A 9 -1.61 -12.39 0.34
C SER A 9 -1.61 -13.91 0.18
N PRO A 10 -0.90 -14.47 -0.80
CA PRO A 10 -0.50 -15.86 -0.80
C PRO A 10 0.67 -16.03 0.19
N ASP A 11 0.53 -15.48 1.39
CA ASP A 11 1.34 -15.90 2.52
C ASP A 11 0.71 -17.23 2.96
N PRO A 12 1.46 -18.34 2.98
CA PRO A 12 0.97 -19.60 3.56
C PRO A 12 0.58 -19.44 5.04
N CYS A 13 1.00 -18.35 5.69
CA CYS A 13 0.61 -17.98 7.04
C CYS A 13 -0.61 -17.05 7.02
N GLN A 14 -1.79 -17.61 7.25
CA GLN A 14 -3.01 -16.85 7.49
C GLN A 14 -2.77 -15.78 8.58
N HIS A 15 -3.33 -14.57 8.39
CA HIS A 15 -3.25 -13.44 9.34
C HIS A 15 -3.52 -13.83 10.81
N ARG A 16 -4.41 -14.80 11.04
CA ARG A 16 -4.71 -15.34 12.38
C ARG A 16 -3.49 -15.99 13.06
N ILE A 17 -2.66 -16.71 12.31
CA ILE A 17 -1.46 -17.38 12.81
C ILE A 17 -0.40 -16.33 13.16
N LEU A 18 -0.20 -15.34 12.28
CA LEU A 18 0.73 -14.25 12.51
C LEU A 18 0.37 -13.43 13.76
N ASN A 19 -0.92 -13.17 14.00
CA ASN A 19 -1.34 -12.48 15.21
C ASN A 19 -1.05 -13.29 16.48
N LYS A 20 -1.28 -14.60 16.46
CA LYS A 20 -0.96 -15.47 17.62
C LYS A 20 0.54 -15.57 17.87
N ALA A 21 1.35 -15.64 16.82
CA ALA A 21 2.80 -15.72 16.91
C ALA A 21 3.50 -14.35 16.96
N SER A 22 2.73 -13.26 17.02
CA SER A 22 3.25 -11.90 16.87
C SER A 22 4.28 -11.54 17.95
N SER A 23 4.06 -11.97 19.19
CA SER A 23 4.99 -11.75 20.31
C SER A 23 6.37 -12.36 20.06
N ILE A 24 6.43 -13.47 19.31
CA ILE A 24 7.67 -14.20 18.98
C ILE A 24 8.32 -13.61 17.73
N ILE A 25 7.53 -13.31 16.69
CA ILE A 25 8.04 -12.88 15.38
C ILE A 25 8.42 -11.39 15.37
N ALA A 26 7.68 -10.55 16.09
CA ALA A 26 7.84 -9.09 16.04
C ALA A 26 9.25 -8.61 16.46
N PRO A 27 9.90 -9.14 17.52
CA PRO A 27 11.26 -8.73 17.87
C PRO A 27 12.28 -9.00 16.76
N GLN A 28 12.21 -10.18 16.13
CA GLN A 28 13.11 -10.55 15.05
C GLN A 28 12.84 -9.72 13.78
N LEU A 29 11.56 -9.52 13.45
CA LEU A 29 11.17 -8.70 12.31
C LEU A 29 11.64 -7.25 12.48
N ARG A 30 11.49 -6.68 13.68
CA ARG A 30 12.01 -5.35 14.02
C ARG A 30 13.52 -5.26 13.81
N LYS A 31 14.27 -6.25 14.28
CA LYS A 31 15.73 -6.30 14.11
C LYS A 31 16.09 -6.28 12.62
N ASN A 32 15.47 -7.15 11.82
CA ASN A 32 15.73 -7.23 10.38
C ASN A 32 15.37 -5.93 9.63
N ILE A 33 14.27 -5.28 10.01
CA ILE A 33 13.85 -4.00 9.41
C ILE A 33 14.87 -2.90 9.74
N ASN A 34 15.29 -2.78 11.00
CA ASN A 34 16.26 -1.77 11.39
C ASN A 34 17.59 -1.99 10.67
N SER A 35 18.08 -3.24 10.59
CA SER A 35 19.29 -3.55 9.81
C SER A 35 19.13 -3.23 8.32
N SER A 36 17.94 -3.41 7.74
CA SER A 36 17.65 -3.02 6.36
C SER A 36 17.75 -1.51 6.16
N PHE A 37 17.29 -0.70 7.13
CA PHE A 37 17.42 0.75 7.08
C PHE A 37 18.87 1.22 7.26
N GLU A 38 19.58 0.65 8.24
CA GLU A 38 20.99 0.97 8.49
C GLU A 38 21.88 0.65 7.27
N SER A 39 21.61 -0.47 6.60
CA SER A 39 22.34 -0.89 5.39
C SER A 39 21.79 -0.30 4.09
N ILE A 40 20.70 0.49 4.15
CA ILE A 40 20.03 1.09 2.99
C ILE A 40 19.69 0.01 1.92
N THR A 41 19.44 -1.23 2.37
CA THR A 41 19.29 -2.38 1.48
C THR A 41 18.02 -3.13 1.81
N PHE A 42 17.14 -3.29 0.81
CA PHE A 42 15.94 -4.09 0.94
C PHE A 42 16.25 -5.59 0.82
N PRO A 43 15.80 -6.45 1.75
CA PRO A 43 16.08 -7.89 1.70
C PRO A 43 15.57 -8.56 0.42
N LYS A 44 16.45 -9.25 -0.32
CA LYS A 44 16.11 -9.90 -1.61
C LYS A 44 14.96 -10.90 -1.49
N SER A 45 14.93 -11.69 -0.42
CA SER A 45 13.87 -12.67 -0.18
C SER A 45 12.49 -12.03 0.01
N TRP A 46 12.43 -10.79 0.49
CA TRP A 46 11.18 -10.06 0.69
C TRP A 46 10.72 -9.32 -0.57
N LYS A 47 11.58 -9.21 -1.59
CA LYS A 47 11.29 -8.49 -2.84
C LYS A 47 10.47 -9.33 -3.83
N HIS A 48 10.43 -10.64 -3.65
CA HIS A 48 9.71 -11.55 -4.54
C HIS A 48 8.21 -11.51 -4.22
N ALA A 49 7.40 -11.13 -5.20
CA ALA A 49 5.95 -11.04 -5.10
C ALA A 49 5.29 -12.09 -6.01
N GLU A 50 4.14 -12.60 -5.59
CA GLU A 50 3.28 -13.38 -6.49
C GLU A 50 2.42 -12.43 -7.33
N ILE A 51 2.33 -12.67 -8.63
CA ILE A 51 1.52 -11.86 -9.54
C ILE A 51 0.17 -12.54 -9.76
N ASN A 52 -0.91 -11.86 -9.38
CA ASN A 52 -2.27 -12.31 -9.63
C ASN A 52 -2.99 -11.32 -10.56
N ALA A 53 -3.58 -11.81 -11.65
CA ALA A 53 -4.31 -10.99 -12.60
C ALA A 53 -5.80 -10.93 -12.22
N LEU A 54 -6.29 -9.73 -11.89
CA LEU A 54 -7.71 -9.51 -11.57
C LEU A 54 -8.39 -8.69 -12.67
N LEU A 55 -9.66 -8.97 -12.93
CA LEU A 55 -10.46 -8.17 -13.84
C LEU A 55 -10.64 -6.73 -13.31
N LYS A 56 -10.44 -5.74 -14.19
CA LYS A 56 -10.64 -4.30 -13.97
C LYS A 56 -12.06 -3.99 -13.49
N GLN A 57 -13.03 -4.71 -14.04
CA GLN A 57 -14.46 -4.57 -13.71
C GLN A 57 -15.13 -5.94 -13.65
N PRO A 58 -16.12 -6.17 -12.78
CA PRO A 58 -16.76 -7.49 -12.63
C PRO A 58 -17.44 -8.03 -13.88
N LYS A 59 -17.85 -7.14 -14.80
CA LYS A 59 -18.58 -7.47 -16.03
C LYS A 59 -17.73 -7.36 -17.30
N ALA A 60 -16.43 -7.13 -17.17
CA ALA A 60 -15.53 -7.02 -18.31
C ALA A 60 -15.31 -8.39 -18.97
N ASP A 61 -15.05 -8.41 -20.28
CA ASP A 61 -14.81 -9.65 -21.01
C ASP A 61 -13.50 -10.31 -20.55
N PRO A 62 -13.53 -11.54 -19.99
CA PRO A 62 -12.33 -12.25 -19.56
C PRO A 62 -11.44 -12.74 -20.70
N LYS A 63 -11.90 -12.67 -21.96
CA LYS A 63 -11.09 -13.03 -23.13
C LYS A 63 -10.18 -11.90 -23.58
N ASP A 64 -10.51 -10.67 -23.22
CA ASP A 64 -9.70 -9.50 -23.53
C ASP A 64 -8.68 -9.25 -22.40
N LEU A 65 -7.40 -9.40 -22.73
CA LEU A 65 -6.30 -9.25 -21.79
C LEU A 65 -6.19 -7.82 -21.24
N GLU A 66 -6.65 -6.81 -22.00
CA GLU A 66 -6.71 -5.42 -21.54
C GLU A 66 -7.66 -5.25 -20.35
N ASN A 67 -8.58 -6.20 -20.13
CA ASN A 67 -9.48 -6.14 -18.99
C ASN A 67 -8.84 -6.60 -17.68
N PHE A 68 -7.59 -7.04 -17.65
CA PHE A 68 -6.91 -7.45 -16.43
C PHE A 68 -6.00 -6.35 -15.85
N ARG A 69 -5.83 -6.35 -14.53
CA ARG A 69 -4.76 -5.63 -13.82
C ARG A 69 -3.91 -6.66 -13.10
N PRO A 70 -2.60 -6.71 -13.33
CA PRO A 70 -1.70 -7.50 -12.50
C PRO A 70 -1.60 -6.85 -11.11
N ILE A 71 -1.70 -7.65 -10.06
CA ILE A 71 -1.51 -7.25 -8.67
C ILE A 71 -0.33 -8.03 -8.11
N SER A 72 0.63 -7.29 -7.54
CA SER A 72 1.76 -7.87 -6.82
C SER A 72 1.38 -8.14 -5.38
N LEU A 73 1.37 -9.41 -4.99
CA LEU A 73 1.08 -9.85 -3.64
C LEU A 73 2.41 -10.13 -2.92
N LEU A 74 2.83 -9.14 -2.13
CA LEU A 74 4.09 -9.19 -1.40
C LEU A 74 4.00 -10.08 -0.15
N PRO A 75 5.11 -10.72 0.26
CA PRO A 75 5.16 -11.50 1.49
C PRO A 75 4.99 -10.59 2.71
N PHE A 76 4.47 -11.14 3.81
CA PHE A 76 4.16 -10.37 5.01
C PHE A 76 5.29 -9.44 5.50
N PRO A 77 6.56 -9.88 5.60
CA PRO A 77 7.66 -9.01 6.04
C PRO A 77 7.86 -7.78 5.16
N ALA A 78 7.68 -7.91 3.85
CA ALA A 78 7.79 -6.81 2.89
C ALA A 78 6.73 -5.73 3.15
N LYS A 79 5.49 -6.14 3.41
CA LYS A 79 4.41 -5.20 3.76
C LYS A 79 4.68 -4.46 5.07
N VAL A 80 5.33 -5.11 6.04
CA VAL A 80 5.67 -4.48 7.32
C VAL A 80 6.73 -3.40 7.15
N ILE A 81 7.79 -3.67 6.38
CA ILE A 81 8.81 -2.65 6.09
C ILE A 81 8.26 -1.50 5.26
N GLU A 82 7.42 -1.75 4.25
CA GLU A 82 6.73 -0.70 3.48
C GLU A 82 5.89 0.20 4.39
N LYS A 83 5.16 -0.40 5.34
CA LYS A 83 4.36 0.34 6.33
C LYS A 83 5.24 1.16 7.27
N ALA A 84 6.40 0.65 7.67
CA ALA A 84 7.35 1.39 8.50
C ALA A 84 7.89 2.63 7.76
N VAL A 85 8.34 2.45 6.51
CA VAL A 85 8.81 3.55 5.65
C VAL A 85 7.69 4.57 5.39
N ASN A 86 6.50 4.11 5.02
CA ASN A 86 5.36 4.98 4.77
C ASN A 86 5.02 5.85 5.99
N ARG A 87 5.07 5.28 7.20
CA ARG A 87 4.85 6.04 8.44
C ARG A 87 5.91 7.11 8.67
N GLN A 88 7.19 6.77 8.48
CA GLN A 88 8.29 7.71 8.65
C GLN A 88 8.21 8.85 7.63
N LEU A 89 8.02 8.54 6.34
CA LEU A 89 7.90 9.54 5.28
C LEU A 89 6.66 10.42 5.44
N THR A 90 5.51 9.82 5.75
CA THR A 90 4.26 10.58 5.98
C THR A 90 4.42 11.55 7.15
N ARG A 91 5.09 11.13 8.23
CA ARG A 91 5.41 12.01 9.35
C ARG A 91 6.31 13.15 8.93
N PHE A 92 7.42 12.84 8.25
CA PHE A 92 8.37 13.83 7.76
C PHE A 92 7.70 14.88 6.87
N PHE A 93 6.90 14.46 5.89
CA PHE A 93 6.22 15.38 4.98
C PHE A 93 5.17 16.27 5.67
N LYS A 94 4.54 15.77 6.74
CA LYS A 94 3.60 16.57 7.55
C LYS A 94 4.31 17.60 8.40
N GLU A 95 5.42 17.22 9.05
CA GLU A 95 6.19 18.11 9.93
C GLU A 95 6.93 19.21 9.15
N ASN A 96 7.34 18.93 7.91
CA ASN A 96 8.09 19.88 7.08
C ASN A 96 7.22 20.64 6.05
N CYS A 97 5.89 20.45 6.06
CA CYS A 97 4.96 21.10 5.13
C CYS A 97 5.34 20.97 3.64
N THR A 98 5.97 19.86 3.24
CA THR A 98 6.49 19.69 1.87
C THR A 98 5.47 19.11 0.89
N LEU A 99 4.24 18.82 1.34
CA LEU A 99 3.18 18.31 0.46
C LEU A 99 2.54 19.47 -0.30
N ASP A 100 2.30 19.25 -1.58
CA ASP A 100 1.55 20.19 -2.42
C ASP A 100 0.18 20.50 -1.76
N PRO A 101 -0.17 21.79 -1.56
CA PRO A 101 -1.46 22.20 -1.02
C PRO A 101 -2.66 21.67 -1.81
N PHE A 102 -2.52 21.46 -3.12
CA PHE A 102 -3.58 20.98 -4.01
C PHE A 102 -3.59 19.45 -4.15
N GLN A 103 -2.66 18.74 -3.53
CA GLN A 103 -2.68 17.28 -3.51
C GLN A 103 -3.68 16.75 -2.48
N SER A 104 -4.82 16.25 -2.97
CA SER A 104 -5.83 15.56 -2.15
C SER A 104 -5.66 14.05 -2.09
N ARG A 105 -5.04 13.43 -3.11
CA ARG A 105 -4.87 11.96 -3.14
C ARG A 105 -3.76 11.53 -2.18
N PHE A 106 -3.97 10.38 -1.52
CA PHE A 106 -3.02 9.77 -0.57
C PHE A 106 -2.71 10.63 0.66
N ARG A 107 -3.58 11.59 0.98
CA ARG A 107 -3.43 12.48 2.14
C ARG A 107 -4.53 12.20 3.15
N SER A 108 -4.16 12.10 4.42
CA SER A 108 -5.14 11.92 5.50
C SER A 108 -6.07 13.14 5.56
N ASN A 109 -7.37 12.91 5.76
CA ASN A 109 -8.42 13.94 5.81
C ASN A 109 -8.69 14.64 4.46
N HIS A 110 -8.26 14.04 3.35
CA HIS A 110 -8.66 14.47 2.01
C HIS A 110 -9.41 13.33 1.31
N SER A 111 -10.39 13.70 0.50
CA SER A 111 -11.22 12.80 -0.28
C SER A 111 -11.39 13.31 -1.72
N ASN A 112 -12.08 12.54 -2.57
CA ASN A 112 -12.34 12.97 -3.95
C ASN A 112 -13.24 14.22 -3.98
N GLU A 113 -14.14 14.35 -3.01
CA GLU A 113 -15.01 15.51 -2.83
C GLU A 113 -14.20 16.76 -2.49
N THR A 114 -13.22 16.66 -1.57
CA THR A 114 -12.35 17.81 -1.26
C THR A 114 -11.54 18.27 -2.48
N ALA A 115 -11.12 17.34 -3.34
CA ALA A 115 -10.42 17.67 -4.59
C ALA A 115 -11.35 18.38 -5.59
N LEU A 116 -12.59 17.90 -5.72
CA LEU A 116 -13.58 18.48 -6.62
C LEU A 116 -13.99 19.90 -6.19
N ILE A 117 -14.19 20.12 -4.89
CA ILE A 117 -14.49 21.44 -4.33
C ILE A 117 -13.33 22.40 -4.63
N ALA A 118 -12.09 22.01 -4.29
CA ALA A 118 -10.92 22.83 -4.55
C ALA A 118 -10.76 23.21 -6.03
N ALA A 119 -10.99 22.26 -6.94
CA ALA A 119 -10.94 22.51 -8.38
C ALA A 119 -12.03 23.49 -8.84
N THR A 120 -13.26 23.32 -8.32
CA THR A 120 -14.39 24.19 -8.67
C THR A 120 -14.19 25.61 -8.15
N ASP A 121 -13.71 25.76 -6.92
CA ASP A 121 -13.45 27.07 -6.32
C ASP A 121 -12.29 27.78 -7.03
N TYR A 122 -11.24 27.06 -7.42
CA TYR A 122 -10.16 27.62 -8.24
C TYR A 122 -10.67 28.18 -9.57
N ILE A 123 -11.54 27.45 -10.26
CA ILE A 123 -12.14 27.91 -11.53
C ILE A 123 -12.97 29.19 -11.32
N LYS A 124 -13.76 29.26 -10.24
CA LYS A 124 -14.57 30.46 -9.92
C LYS A 124 -13.74 31.70 -9.57
N ILE A 125 -12.49 31.54 -9.13
CA ILE A 125 -11.61 32.67 -8.81
C ILE A 125 -10.98 33.25 -10.09
N ILE A 126 -10.80 32.42 -11.12
CA ILE A 126 -10.13 32.81 -12.37
C ILE A 126 -11.10 33.42 -13.40
N LEU A 127 -12.38 33.04 -13.35
CA LEU A 127 -13.45 33.55 -14.20
C LEU A 127 -14.23 34.67 -13.51
#